data_AF-A0A8R1DQ32-F1
#
_entry.id   AF-A0A8R1DQ32-F1
#
_cell.length_a   1.000
_cell.length_b   1.000
_cell.length_c   1.000
_cell.angle_alpha   90.00
_cell.angle_beta   90.00
_cell.angle_gamma   90.00
#
_symmetry.space_group_name_H-M   'P 1'
#
loop_
_entity.id
_entity.type
_entity.pdbx_description
1 polymer ?
#
loop_
_entity_poly.entity_id
_entity_poly.type
_entity_poly.pdbx_seq_one_letter_code
_entity_poly.pdbx_strand_id
1 'polypeptide(L)'
;MSRTRHRKGSSENEETNNNALLIVAAIIVVICITLLFGSFIYWTIYSEPASSTPSDEKNVCQTPDCIRLAHQMNNFGNKSVDPCVDFYGYTCGRYSEQVASENMFERKNTILRTLITEYWHKNRNVSTDSKSETIMKQLFELCSSTKNPENKAHHNEALHRDLLTDINKVGSWPMIDPNFNETKFNVSQYLKNMAGKLNMIKFGLFKFDFSRTLITEYWHKNRNVSTDSKSETIMKQLFELCSSIKNPENKANQNEALHRDLLADINKVGSWPMIDPNFNGTKFNVSQYLENMAGKLNMIKFGLFKFDFSRYFGIVYDKEAYILSNKTKQEILQLVKNLIIKSKVQVDPKTIETDMKDVDELRQKLQELEHEEMAQFRTFDDFLSENRPLINFEKNDKTLHTSKASTSLGEDPEMHLCKSTRFRLQ
;
A
#
# COMPACT_ATOMS: atom_id res chain seq x y z
N MET A 1 93.95 -75.22 -62.72
CA MET A 1 95.03 -75.37 -61.72
C MET A 1 94.78 -74.35 -60.60
N SER A 2 94.56 -74.84 -59.38
CA SER A 2 94.60 -74.15 -58.07
C SER A 2 93.77 -72.88 -57.73
N ARG A 3 92.94 -73.09 -56.68
CA ARG A 3 92.77 -72.37 -55.38
C ARG A 3 91.95 -71.05 -55.20
N THR A 4 91.07 -71.17 -54.16
CA THR A 4 90.66 -70.21 -53.08
C THR A 4 89.69 -69.06 -53.45
N ARG A 5 88.80 -68.49 -52.60
CA ARG A 5 88.36 -68.65 -51.17
C ARG A 5 87.08 -67.80 -50.91
N HIS A 6 86.31 -68.17 -49.85
CA HIS A 6 85.46 -67.38 -48.90
C HIS A 6 84.32 -66.44 -49.41
N ARG A 7 83.16 -66.33 -48.72
CA ARG A 7 82.92 -65.84 -47.33
C ARG A 7 81.54 -66.29 -46.77
N LYS A 8 81.41 -66.34 -45.44
CA LYS A 8 80.28 -66.82 -44.60
C LYS A 8 79.66 -65.65 -43.80
N GLY A 9 78.35 -65.69 -43.49
CA GLY A 9 77.78 -64.95 -42.33
C GLY A 9 76.28 -64.56 -42.38
N SER A 10 75.48 -65.25 -41.56
CA SER A 10 74.45 -64.75 -40.62
C SER A 10 73.09 -64.17 -41.09
N SER A 11 71.99 -64.89 -40.81
CA SER A 11 70.67 -64.30 -40.42
C SER A 11 69.72 -65.32 -39.75
N GLU A 12 70.21 -66.22 -38.87
CA GLU A 12 69.34 -66.93 -37.90
C GLU A 12 69.10 -66.01 -36.70
N ASN A 13 68.19 -65.03 -36.81
CA ASN A 13 67.75 -64.20 -35.65
C ASN A 13 66.48 -63.35 -35.90
N GLU A 14 65.81 -63.47 -37.04
CA GLU A 14 64.67 -62.60 -37.40
C GLU A 14 63.29 -63.24 -37.16
N GLU A 15 63.19 -64.57 -37.14
CA GLU A 15 61.90 -65.26 -37.00
C GLU A 15 61.46 -65.47 -35.54
N THR A 16 62.40 -65.58 -34.60
CA THR A 16 62.12 -65.69 -33.16
C THR A 16 61.67 -64.36 -32.53
N ASN A 17 62.12 -63.22 -33.06
CA ASN A 17 61.81 -61.90 -32.52
C ASN A 17 60.38 -61.45 -32.81
N ASN A 18 59.77 -61.84 -33.93
CA ASN A 18 58.37 -61.48 -34.24
C ASN A 18 57.36 -62.22 -33.36
N ASN A 19 57.58 -63.51 -33.08
CA ASN A 19 56.73 -64.26 -32.17
C ASN A 19 56.89 -63.77 -30.72
N ALA A 20 58.11 -63.42 -30.31
CA ALA A 20 58.36 -62.79 -29.02
C ALA A 20 57.65 -61.43 -28.90
N LEU A 21 57.67 -60.61 -29.96
CA LEU A 21 56.98 -59.31 -30.00
C LEU A 21 55.45 -59.47 -29.90
N LEU A 22 54.87 -60.46 -30.59
CA LEU A 22 53.45 -60.76 -30.53
C LEU A 22 53.01 -61.26 -29.15
N ILE A 23 53.83 -62.09 -28.51
CA ILE A 23 53.58 -62.58 -27.14
C ILE A 23 53.66 -61.42 -26.14
N VAL A 24 54.65 -60.53 -26.27
CA VAL A 24 54.78 -59.34 -25.41
C VAL A 24 53.60 -58.40 -25.61
N ALA A 25 53.16 -58.17 -26.85
CA ALA A 25 51.97 -57.37 -27.14
C ALA A 25 50.70 -57.98 -26.54
N ALA A 26 50.51 -59.30 -26.64
CA ALA A 26 49.37 -60.00 -26.04
C ALA A 26 49.37 -59.88 -24.50
N ILE A 27 50.53 -60.00 -23.86
CA ILE A 27 50.67 -59.85 -22.40
C ILE A 27 50.33 -58.42 -21.96
N ILE A 28 50.79 -57.41 -22.71
CA ILE A 28 50.47 -56.00 -22.41
C ILE A 28 48.96 -55.75 -22.52
N VAL A 29 48.30 -56.30 -23.54
CA VAL A 29 46.84 -56.17 -23.71
C VAL A 29 46.10 -56.82 -22.55
N VAL A 30 46.51 -58.02 -22.12
CA VAL A 30 45.90 -58.70 -20.97
C VAL A 30 46.09 -57.89 -19.68
N ILE A 31 47.29 -57.34 -19.44
CA ILE A 31 47.56 -56.48 -18.28
C ILE A 31 46.68 -55.23 -18.31
N CYS A 32 46.58 -54.54 -19.45
CA CYS A 32 45.71 -53.38 -19.61
C CYS A 32 44.25 -53.73 -19.31
N ILE A 33 43.75 -54.86 -19.80
CA ILE A 33 42.39 -55.33 -19.51
C ILE A 33 42.22 -55.57 -18.01
N THR A 34 43.16 -56.26 -17.35
CA THR A 34 43.07 -56.51 -15.90
C THR A 34 43.11 -55.24 -15.06
N LEU A 35 43.88 -54.22 -15.47
CA LEU A 35 43.94 -52.94 -14.78
C LEU A 35 42.66 -52.12 -15.00
N LEU A 36 42.08 -52.15 -16.20
CA LEU A 36 40.82 -51.47 -16.49
C LEU A 36 39.65 -52.13 -15.76
N PHE A 37 39.57 -53.47 -15.76
CA PHE A 37 38.56 -54.20 -14.99
C PHE A 37 38.78 -54.06 -13.48
N GLY A 38 40.03 -54.09 -13.02
CA GLY A 38 40.36 -53.86 -11.61
C GLY A 38 39.99 -52.46 -11.15
N SER A 39 40.25 -51.43 -11.95
CA SER A 39 39.83 -50.06 -11.68
C SER A 39 38.31 -49.90 -11.72
N PHE A 40 37.62 -50.58 -12.64
CA PHE A 40 36.16 -50.57 -12.72
C PHE A 40 35.54 -51.25 -11.49
N ILE A 41 36.05 -52.42 -11.10
CA ILE A 41 35.59 -53.15 -9.91
C ILE A 41 35.92 -52.36 -8.63
N TYR A 42 37.12 -51.80 -8.53
CA TYR A 42 37.51 -50.93 -7.42
C TYR A 42 36.58 -49.72 -7.32
N TRP A 43 36.23 -49.08 -8.44
CA TRP A 43 35.26 -47.98 -8.46
C TRP A 43 33.86 -48.46 -8.04
N THR A 44 33.40 -49.64 -8.47
CA THR A 44 32.07 -50.15 -8.06
C THR A 44 31.98 -50.56 -6.59
N ILE A 45 33.09 -50.99 -5.98
CA ILE A 45 33.11 -51.48 -4.59
C ILE A 45 33.47 -50.35 -3.60
N TYR A 46 34.35 -49.42 -3.99
CA TYR A 46 34.81 -48.32 -3.14
C TYR A 46 34.14 -46.97 -3.45
N SER A 47 33.22 -46.91 -4.42
CA SER A 47 32.25 -45.81 -4.45
C SER A 47 31.35 -45.98 -3.24
N GLU A 48 31.69 -45.24 -2.20
CA GLU A 48 30.83 -44.99 -1.05
C GLU A 48 29.41 -44.73 -1.59
N PRO A 49 28.39 -45.52 -1.22
CA PRO A 49 27.04 -45.21 -1.64
C PRO A 49 26.78 -43.80 -1.13
N ALA A 50 26.68 -42.84 -2.04
CA ALA A 50 26.14 -41.54 -1.72
C ALA A 50 24.87 -41.85 -0.95
N SER A 51 24.88 -41.50 0.33
CA SER A 51 23.74 -41.65 1.21
C SER A 51 22.59 -40.96 0.50
N SER A 52 21.80 -41.74 -0.23
CA SER A 52 20.45 -41.34 -0.58
C SER A 52 19.70 -41.48 0.73
N THR A 53 19.92 -40.51 1.61
CA THR A 53 18.79 -39.91 2.31
C THR A 53 17.67 -39.80 1.29
N PRO A 54 16.45 -40.25 1.62
CA PRO A 54 15.32 -40.06 0.72
C PRO A 54 15.37 -38.61 0.31
N SER A 55 15.47 -38.35 -0.99
CA SER A 55 15.45 -37.01 -1.51
C SER A 55 14.21 -36.37 -0.90
N ASP A 56 14.42 -35.48 0.06
CA ASP A 56 13.58 -34.32 0.24
C ASP A 56 13.55 -33.73 -1.16
N GLU A 57 12.51 -34.10 -1.90
CA GLU A 57 12.04 -33.33 -3.02
C GLU A 57 11.70 -31.99 -2.36
N LYS A 58 12.71 -31.13 -2.24
CA LYS A 58 12.57 -29.82 -1.61
C LYS A 58 11.39 -29.22 -2.34
N ASN A 59 10.33 -28.90 -1.59
CA ASN A 59 9.14 -28.22 -2.07
C ASN A 59 9.52 -26.82 -2.57
N VAL A 60 10.30 -26.74 -3.64
CA VAL A 60 10.79 -25.51 -4.24
C VAL A 60 9.75 -25.09 -5.26
N CYS A 61 9.22 -23.89 -5.09
CA CYS A 61 8.27 -23.33 -6.02
C CYS A 61 8.94 -23.14 -7.40
N GLN A 62 8.47 -23.87 -8.40
CA GLN A 62 8.98 -23.79 -9.79
C GLN A 62 8.04 -23.00 -10.71
N THR A 63 7.09 -22.24 -10.16
CA THR A 63 6.24 -21.39 -11.00
C THR A 63 7.09 -20.31 -11.66
N PRO A 64 6.73 -19.84 -12.87
CA PRO A 64 7.45 -18.75 -13.53
C PRO A 64 7.59 -17.49 -12.67
N ASP A 65 6.58 -17.21 -11.84
CA ASP A 65 6.58 -16.09 -10.89
C ASP A 65 7.61 -16.30 -9.77
N CYS A 66 7.68 -17.51 -9.19
CA CYS A 66 8.68 -17.85 -8.19
C CYS A 66 10.10 -17.79 -8.76
N ILE A 67 10.32 -18.29 -9.98
CA ILE A 67 11.61 -18.24 -10.66
C ILE A 67 12.03 -16.78 -10.90
N ARG A 68 11.12 -15.94 -11.42
CA ARG A 68 11.39 -14.52 -11.66
C ARG A 68 11.71 -13.77 -10.37
N LEU A 69 10.95 -14.02 -9.31
CA LEU A 69 11.17 -13.39 -8.01
C LEU A 69 12.51 -13.84 -7.41
N ALA A 70 12.82 -15.14 -7.45
CA ALA A 70 14.08 -15.68 -6.97
C ALA A 70 15.28 -15.05 -7.70
N HIS A 71 15.23 -14.94 -9.03
CA HIS A 71 16.26 -14.24 -9.80
C HIS A 71 16.41 -12.77 -9.40
N GLN A 72 15.28 -12.06 -9.23
CA GLN A 72 15.29 -10.65 -8.85
C GLN A 72 15.89 -10.45 -7.44
N MET A 73 15.45 -11.23 -6.45
CA MET A 73 15.98 -11.17 -5.08
C MET A 73 17.46 -11.55 -5.02
N ASN A 74 17.86 -12.56 -5.80
CA ASN A 74 19.25 -12.97 -5.85
C ASN A 74 20.17 -11.87 -6.41
N ASN A 75 19.69 -11.09 -7.38
CA ASN A 75 20.45 -10.02 -8.01
C ASN A 75 20.55 -8.73 -7.18
N PHE A 76 19.68 -8.53 -6.19
CA PHE A 76 19.74 -7.35 -5.30
C PHE A 76 20.84 -7.43 -4.25
N GLY A 77 21.23 -8.64 -3.84
CA GLY A 77 22.20 -8.86 -2.78
C GLY A 77 23.65 -8.96 -3.27
N ASN A 78 24.60 -8.56 -2.42
CA ASN A 78 26.01 -8.91 -2.59
C ASN A 78 26.33 -10.19 -1.82
N LYS A 79 26.33 -11.34 -2.50
CA LYS A 79 26.58 -12.66 -1.87
C LYS A 79 28.02 -12.87 -1.36
N SER A 80 28.92 -11.91 -1.59
CA SER A 80 30.27 -11.90 -1.05
C SER A 80 30.35 -11.35 0.38
N VAL A 81 29.26 -10.77 0.89
CA VAL A 81 29.15 -10.22 2.25
C VAL A 81 28.57 -11.29 3.17
N ASP A 82 29.09 -11.40 4.41
CA ASP A 82 28.51 -12.31 5.41
C ASP A 82 27.17 -11.74 5.92
N PRO A 83 26.02 -12.45 5.77
CA PRO A 83 24.73 -11.99 6.28
C PRO A 83 24.68 -11.80 7.79
N CYS A 84 25.54 -12.49 8.57
CA CYS A 84 25.62 -12.32 10.02
C CYS A 84 26.38 -11.05 10.43
N VAL A 85 27.12 -10.45 9.50
CA VAL A 85 27.90 -9.22 9.70
C VAL A 85 27.19 -8.01 9.12
N ASP A 86 26.71 -8.11 7.88
CA ASP A 86 25.97 -7.06 7.18
C ASP A 86 24.86 -7.67 6.33
N PHE A 87 23.74 -7.94 6.99
CA PHE A 87 22.54 -8.47 6.35
C PHE A 87 22.04 -7.56 5.21
N TYR A 88 22.17 -6.23 5.36
CA TYR A 88 21.75 -5.28 4.34
C TYR A 88 22.63 -5.38 3.09
N GLY A 89 23.96 -5.43 3.24
CA GLY A 89 24.89 -5.67 2.13
C GLY A 89 24.63 -7.01 1.43
N TYR A 90 24.39 -8.07 2.21
CA TYR A 90 24.10 -9.40 1.67
C TYR A 90 22.78 -9.49 0.88
N THR A 91 21.76 -8.74 1.29
CA THR A 91 20.41 -8.79 0.68
C THR A 91 20.15 -7.69 -0.35
N CYS A 92 20.72 -6.51 -0.17
CA CYS A 92 20.45 -5.29 -0.94
C CYS A 92 21.71 -4.59 -1.48
N GLY A 93 22.91 -5.10 -1.21
CA GLY A 93 24.18 -4.42 -1.53
C GLY A 93 24.43 -4.12 -3.01
N ARG A 94 23.63 -4.68 -3.93
CA ARG A 94 23.66 -4.43 -5.38
C ARG A 94 22.35 -3.86 -5.92
N TYR A 95 21.43 -3.47 -5.04
CA TYR A 95 20.11 -2.98 -5.42
C TYR A 95 20.16 -1.78 -6.37
N SER A 96 21.07 -0.83 -6.12
CA SER A 96 21.26 0.36 -6.96
C SER A 96 21.79 0.06 -8.37
N GLU A 97 22.45 -1.09 -8.58
CA GLU A 97 22.88 -1.55 -9.91
C GLU A 97 21.70 -2.09 -10.73
N GLN A 98 20.68 -2.62 -10.05
CA GLN A 98 19.49 -3.21 -10.66
C GLN A 98 18.35 -2.20 -10.83
N VAL A 99 18.39 -1.10 -10.08
CA VAL A 99 17.36 -0.07 -10.07
C VAL A 99 18.05 1.28 -10.28
N ALA A 100 17.98 1.78 -11.52
CA ALA A 100 18.55 3.07 -11.90
C ALA A 100 17.82 4.21 -11.15
N SER A 101 18.36 4.61 -10.00
CA SER A 101 18.02 5.76 -9.14
C SER A 101 16.54 6.06 -8.79
N GLU A 102 15.57 5.30 -9.30
CA GLU A 102 14.17 5.44 -8.94
C GLU A 102 13.91 4.64 -7.67
N ASN A 103 13.47 5.31 -6.61
CA ASN A 103 12.98 4.62 -5.43
C ASN A 103 11.80 3.67 -5.82
N MET A 104 11.56 2.61 -5.04
CA MET A 104 10.53 1.61 -5.34
C MET A 104 9.13 2.23 -5.59
N PHE A 105 8.85 3.36 -4.95
CA PHE A 105 7.61 4.11 -5.10
C PHE A 105 7.47 4.74 -6.50
N GLU A 106 8.52 5.36 -7.03
CA GLU A 106 8.55 5.88 -8.40
C GLU A 106 8.36 4.76 -9.43
N ARG A 107 9.03 3.61 -9.25
CA ARG A 107 8.85 2.46 -10.13
C ARG A 107 7.40 1.97 -10.15
N LYS A 108 6.76 1.89 -8.97
CA LYS A 108 5.33 1.53 -8.87
C LYS A 108 4.43 2.55 -9.58
N ASN A 109 4.72 3.84 -9.40
CA ASN A 109 3.98 4.92 -10.07
C ASN A 109 4.12 4.83 -11.60
N THR A 110 5.33 4.55 -12.10
CA THR A 110 5.60 4.37 -13.52
C THR A 110 4.82 3.18 -14.09
N ILE A 111 4.81 2.03 -13.40
CA ILE A 111 4.04 0.86 -13.81
C ILE A 111 2.54 1.18 -13.83
N LEU A 112 2.00 1.76 -12.75
CA LEU A 112 0.59 2.11 -12.66
C LEU A 112 0.19 3.11 -13.76
N ARG A 113 1.00 4.15 -13.98
CA ARG A 113 0.79 5.12 -15.04
C ARG A 113 0.78 4.46 -16.42
N THR A 114 1.68 3.50 -16.65
CA THR A 114 1.76 2.75 -17.91
C THR A 114 0.49 1.93 -18.12
N LEU A 115 0.06 1.16 -17.10
CA LEU A 115 -1.17 0.35 -17.18
C LEU A 115 -2.42 1.20 -17.43
N ILE A 116 -2.55 2.33 -16.73
CA ILE A 116 -3.66 3.28 -16.94
C ILE A 116 -3.61 3.84 -18.36
N THR A 117 -2.43 4.25 -18.84
CA THR A 117 -2.25 4.79 -20.19
C THR A 117 -2.61 3.75 -21.25
N GLU A 118 -2.19 2.49 -21.07
CA GLU A 118 -2.56 1.38 -21.95
C GLU A 118 -4.07 1.11 -21.95
N TYR A 119 -4.70 1.08 -20.77
CA TYR A 119 -6.14 0.88 -20.64
C TYR A 119 -6.89 1.93 -21.45
N TRP A 120 -6.52 3.20 -21.34
CA TRP A 120 -7.18 4.28 -22.08
C TRP A 120 -6.95 4.20 -23.58
N HIS A 121 -5.75 3.80 -24.03
CA HIS A 121 -5.48 3.60 -25.46
C HIS A 121 -6.26 2.41 -26.03
N LYS A 122 -6.29 1.28 -25.33
CA LYS A 122 -7.00 0.05 -25.77
C LYS A 122 -8.52 0.23 -25.77
N ASN A 123 -9.06 0.89 -24.74
CA ASN A 123 -10.50 1.08 -24.57
C ASN A 123 -11.03 2.41 -25.11
N ARG A 124 -10.27 3.08 -25.97
CA ARG A 124 -10.60 4.40 -26.52
C ARG A 124 -11.97 4.44 -27.18
N ASN A 125 -12.30 3.43 -27.99
CA ASN A 125 -13.54 3.36 -28.76
C ASN A 125 -14.62 2.47 -28.11
N VAL A 126 -14.37 2.00 -26.89
CA VAL A 126 -15.33 1.14 -26.16
C VAL A 126 -16.35 2.03 -25.47
N SER A 127 -17.64 1.84 -25.77
CA SER A 127 -18.74 2.55 -25.11
C SER A 127 -18.84 2.17 -23.64
N THR A 128 -19.13 3.13 -22.78
CA THR A 128 -19.28 2.94 -21.34
C THR A 128 -20.50 3.71 -20.84
N ASP A 129 -21.25 3.11 -19.93
CA ASP A 129 -22.39 3.76 -19.26
C ASP A 129 -21.95 4.60 -18.05
N SER A 130 -20.66 4.53 -17.68
CA SER A 130 -20.08 5.33 -16.59
C SER A 130 -19.80 6.76 -17.05
N LYS A 131 -20.49 7.71 -16.42
CA LYS A 131 -20.23 9.15 -16.62
C LYS A 131 -18.79 9.52 -16.26
N SER A 132 -18.26 8.95 -15.18
CA SER A 132 -16.90 9.21 -14.72
C SER A 132 -15.86 8.69 -15.70
N GLU A 133 -16.07 7.49 -16.25
CA GLU A 133 -15.18 6.93 -17.26
C GLU A 133 -15.23 7.74 -18.56
N THR A 134 -16.42 8.19 -18.97
CA THR A 134 -16.60 9.07 -20.14
C THR A 134 -15.81 10.37 -20.00
N ILE A 135 -15.92 11.06 -18.86
CA ILE A 135 -15.18 12.30 -18.59
C ILE A 135 -13.66 12.03 -18.59
N MET A 136 -13.24 10.92 -18.00
CA MET A 136 -11.82 10.57 -17.94
C MET A 136 -11.24 10.25 -19.33
N LYS A 137 -12.00 9.56 -20.20
CA LYS A 137 -11.63 9.34 -21.61
C LYS A 137 -11.46 10.67 -22.35
N GLN A 138 -12.42 11.57 -22.22
CA GLN A 138 -12.36 12.90 -22.85
C GLN A 138 -11.13 13.69 -22.36
N LEU A 139 -10.88 13.70 -21.05
CA LEU A 139 -9.72 14.37 -20.48
C LEU A 139 -8.41 13.76 -20.98
N PHE A 140 -8.32 12.43 -21.05
CA PHE A 140 -7.14 11.73 -21.54
C PHE A 140 -6.85 12.04 -23.01
N GLU A 141 -7.88 12.06 -23.85
CA GLU A 141 -7.75 12.42 -25.27
C GLU A 141 -7.29 13.87 -25.44
N LEU A 142 -7.91 14.80 -24.71
CA LEU A 142 -7.51 16.21 -24.71
C LEU A 142 -6.03 16.35 -24.29
N CYS A 143 -5.63 15.73 -23.18
CA CYS A 143 -4.25 15.75 -22.69
C CYS A 143 -3.26 15.05 -23.63
N SER A 144 -3.70 14.05 -24.38
CA SER A 144 -2.83 13.34 -25.33
C SER A 144 -2.65 14.14 -26.62
N SER A 145 -3.69 14.86 -27.06
CA SER A 145 -3.65 15.69 -28.26
C SER A 145 -2.67 16.87 -28.15
N THR A 146 -2.46 17.42 -26.95
CA THR A 146 -1.47 18.48 -26.69
C THR A 146 -0.02 18.02 -26.87
N LYS A 147 0.23 16.70 -26.82
CA LYS A 147 1.55 16.10 -27.05
C LYS A 147 1.84 15.84 -28.53
N ASN A 148 0.84 15.92 -29.42
CA ASN A 148 1.05 15.74 -30.84
C ASN A 148 1.76 16.98 -31.42
N PRO A 149 2.98 16.84 -32.00
CA PRO A 149 3.74 17.95 -32.54
C PRO A 149 3.00 18.73 -33.65
N GLU A 150 2.14 18.08 -34.44
CA GLU A 150 1.36 18.73 -35.52
C GLU A 150 0.32 19.72 -34.98
N ASN A 151 -0.27 19.40 -33.83
CA ASN A 151 -1.31 20.21 -33.20
C ASN A 151 -0.75 21.20 -32.17
N LYS A 152 0.55 21.13 -31.88
CA LYS A 152 1.22 21.88 -30.81
C LYS A 152 1.10 23.40 -31.02
N ALA A 153 1.24 23.88 -32.27
CA ALA A 153 1.14 25.31 -32.57
C ALA A 153 -0.28 25.87 -32.31
N HIS A 154 -1.31 25.18 -32.79
CA HIS A 154 -2.71 25.57 -32.59
C HIS A 154 -3.13 25.48 -31.10
N HIS A 155 -2.70 24.44 -30.38
CA HIS A 155 -2.96 24.31 -28.95
C HIS A 155 -2.24 25.39 -28.13
N ASN A 156 -1.00 25.74 -28.49
CA ASN A 156 -0.28 26.82 -27.83
C ASN A 156 -0.97 28.16 -28.03
N GLU A 157 -1.49 28.45 -29.23
CA GLU A 157 -2.21 29.69 -29.49
C GLU A 157 -3.52 29.79 -28.68
N ALA A 158 -4.31 28.71 -28.64
CA ALA A 158 -5.51 28.65 -27.80
C ALA A 158 -5.17 28.79 -26.32
N LEU A 159 -4.14 28.08 -25.85
CA LEU A 159 -3.64 28.19 -24.48
C LEU A 159 -3.18 29.61 -24.13
N HIS A 160 -2.46 30.29 -25.02
CA HIS A 160 -2.04 31.68 -24.80
C HIS A 160 -3.24 32.62 -24.71
N ARG A 161 -4.28 32.44 -25.54
CA ARG A 161 -5.52 33.23 -25.45
C ARG A 161 -6.25 33.00 -24.13
N ASP A 162 -6.38 31.74 -23.71
CA ASP A 162 -7.05 31.38 -22.46
C ASP A 162 -6.27 31.94 -21.26
N LEU A 163 -4.94 31.81 -21.28
CA LEU A 163 -4.05 32.37 -20.28
C LEU A 163 -4.19 33.90 -20.18
N LEU A 164 -4.17 34.62 -21.31
CA LEU A 164 -4.36 36.07 -21.34
C LEU A 164 -5.75 36.47 -20.83
N THR A 165 -6.78 35.68 -21.17
CA THR A 165 -8.14 35.88 -20.67
C THR A 165 -8.21 35.72 -19.15
N ASP A 166 -7.54 34.71 -18.61
CA ASP A 166 -7.48 34.47 -17.17
C ASP A 166 -6.67 35.55 -16.44
N ILE A 167 -5.54 35.98 -17.00
CA ILE A 167 -4.76 37.12 -16.48
C ILE A 167 -5.64 38.37 -16.43
N ASN A 168 -6.42 38.65 -17.48
CA ASN A 168 -7.34 39.80 -17.52
C ASN A 168 -8.46 39.70 -16.47
N LYS A 169 -8.93 38.49 -16.13
CA LYS A 169 -9.91 38.31 -15.02
C LYS A 169 -9.32 38.75 -13.68
N VAL A 170 -8.02 38.56 -13.49
CA VAL A 170 -7.30 38.96 -12.27
C VAL A 170 -7.08 40.46 -12.21
N GLY A 171 -6.57 41.03 -13.29
CA GLY A 171 -6.26 42.46 -13.45
C GLY A 171 -5.02 42.67 -14.31
N SER A 172 -4.67 43.93 -14.57
CA SER A 172 -3.50 44.28 -15.37
C SER A 172 -2.21 43.67 -14.81
N TRP A 173 -1.43 43.01 -15.67
CA TRP A 173 -0.14 42.43 -15.33
C TRP A 173 0.99 43.29 -15.92
N PRO A 174 1.89 43.87 -15.09
CA PRO A 174 2.83 44.92 -15.54
C PRO A 174 3.77 44.52 -16.68
N MET A 175 4.05 43.22 -16.83
CA MET A 175 4.96 42.73 -17.87
C MET A 175 4.32 42.68 -19.26
N ILE A 176 2.99 42.73 -19.36
CA ILE A 176 2.26 42.58 -20.63
C ILE A 176 1.29 43.74 -20.93
N ASP A 177 0.89 44.51 -19.93
CA ASP A 177 0.01 45.66 -20.10
C ASP A 177 0.84 46.96 -20.22
N PRO A 178 1.01 47.54 -21.43
CA PRO A 178 1.78 48.77 -21.61
C PRO A 178 1.14 49.98 -20.94
N ASN A 179 -0.14 49.90 -20.58
CA ASN A 179 -0.87 50.96 -19.88
C ASN A 179 -0.97 50.70 -18.38
N PHE A 180 -0.17 49.76 -17.85
CA PHE A 180 -0.17 49.46 -16.43
C PHE A 180 0.15 50.72 -15.62
N ASN A 181 -0.75 51.05 -14.68
CA ASN A 181 -0.58 52.18 -13.78
C ASN A 181 -0.31 51.67 -12.36
N GLU A 182 0.95 51.77 -11.94
CA GLU A 182 1.42 51.37 -10.62
C GLU A 182 0.64 52.04 -9.48
N THR A 183 0.29 53.32 -9.62
CA THR A 183 -0.44 54.06 -8.58
C THR A 183 -1.86 53.53 -8.32
N LYS A 184 -2.45 52.82 -9.29
CA LYS A 184 -3.78 52.20 -9.18
C LYS A 184 -3.71 50.73 -8.81
N PHE A 185 -2.50 50.15 -8.74
CA PHE A 185 -2.32 48.74 -8.48
C PHE A 185 -2.52 48.42 -7.00
N ASN A 186 -3.44 47.48 -6.73
CA ASN A 186 -3.72 47.01 -5.38
C ASN A 186 -3.42 45.50 -5.31
N VAL A 187 -2.30 45.16 -4.69
CA VAL A 187 -1.83 43.77 -4.53
C VAL A 187 -2.90 42.90 -3.84
N SER A 188 -3.55 43.40 -2.78
CA SER A 188 -4.56 42.64 -2.04
C SER A 188 -5.76 42.28 -2.92
N GLN A 189 -6.23 43.22 -3.74
CA GLN A 189 -7.33 42.96 -4.68
C GLN A 189 -6.91 42.02 -5.81
N TYR A 190 -5.67 42.13 -6.29
CA TYR A 190 -5.10 41.25 -7.31
C TYR A 190 -5.00 39.80 -6.80
N LEU A 191 -4.46 39.60 -5.59
CA LEU A 191 -4.43 38.30 -4.90
C LEU A 191 -5.84 37.74 -4.66
N LYS A 192 -6.78 38.57 -4.22
CA LYS A 192 -8.20 38.18 -4.04
C LYS A 192 -8.81 37.71 -5.36
N ASN A 193 -8.51 38.37 -6.47
CA ASN A 193 -9.02 37.95 -7.78
C ASN A 193 -8.35 36.65 -8.26
N MET A 194 -7.04 36.44 -8.02
CA MET A 194 -6.39 35.15 -8.30
C MET A 194 -7.04 34.00 -7.53
N ALA A 195 -7.26 34.19 -6.23
CA ALA A 195 -7.92 33.18 -5.40
C ALA A 195 -9.39 32.97 -5.80
N GLY A 196 -10.16 34.05 -5.92
CA GLY A 196 -11.61 33.97 -6.08
C GLY A 196 -12.08 33.67 -7.51
N LYS A 197 -11.35 34.13 -8.53
CA LYS A 197 -11.76 33.98 -9.94
C LYS A 197 -11.03 32.84 -10.65
N LEU A 198 -9.79 32.57 -10.29
CA LEU A 198 -8.97 31.50 -10.89
C LEU A 198 -8.75 30.30 -9.97
N ASN A 199 -9.26 30.34 -8.74
CA ASN A 199 -9.05 29.30 -7.73
C ASN A 199 -7.55 29.02 -7.45
N MET A 200 -6.71 30.05 -7.61
CA MET A 200 -5.27 29.93 -7.37
C MET A 200 -4.95 30.13 -5.89
N ILE A 201 -4.32 29.13 -5.29
CA ILE A 201 -3.83 29.18 -3.90
C ILE A 201 -2.31 29.35 -3.82
N LYS A 202 -1.62 29.37 -4.97
CA LYS A 202 -0.18 29.59 -5.10
C LYS A 202 0.03 30.91 -5.83
N PHE A 203 0.70 31.86 -5.19
CA PHE A 203 0.91 33.22 -5.70
C PHE A 203 2.38 33.48 -6.06
N GLY A 204 3.13 32.41 -6.33
CA GLY A 204 4.57 32.46 -6.63
C GLY A 204 5.42 32.60 -5.37
N LEU A 205 5.32 33.75 -4.68
CA LEU A 205 6.14 34.06 -3.49
C LEU A 205 5.70 33.29 -2.25
N PHE A 206 4.39 33.07 -2.14
CA PHE A 206 3.79 32.32 -1.06
C PHE A 206 2.60 31.53 -1.61
N LYS A 207 2.15 30.56 -0.82
CA LYS A 207 0.90 29.85 -1.03
C LYS A 207 0.05 30.01 0.21
N PHE A 208 -1.26 29.99 0.04
CA PHE A 208 -2.11 29.69 1.18
C PHE A 208 -1.96 28.21 1.50
N ASP A 209 -1.34 27.96 2.65
CA ASP A 209 -1.31 26.66 3.27
C ASP A 209 -2.40 26.66 4.34
N PHE A 210 -3.53 26.02 4.03
CA PHE A 210 -4.65 25.90 4.95
C PHE A 210 -4.36 24.83 6.02
N SER A 211 -3.21 24.95 6.68
CA SER A 211 -2.82 24.08 7.79
C SER A 211 -3.70 24.34 9.02
N ARG A 212 -3.91 23.30 9.84
CA ARG A 212 -4.85 23.30 10.98
C ARG A 212 -4.73 24.53 11.89
N THR A 213 -3.51 24.94 12.20
CA THR A 213 -3.24 26.03 13.16
C THR A 213 -3.78 27.39 12.70
N LEU A 214 -3.63 27.73 11.42
CA LEU A 214 -4.08 29.02 10.87
C LEU A 214 -5.60 29.12 10.80
N ILE A 215 -6.28 28.00 10.51
CA ILE A 215 -7.74 27.94 10.48
C ILE A 215 -8.31 28.10 11.90
N THR A 216 -7.77 27.40 12.88
CA THR A 216 -8.21 27.49 14.28
C THR A 216 -8.03 28.90 14.85
N GLU A 217 -6.90 29.56 14.59
CA GLU A 217 -6.64 30.93 15.03
C GLU A 217 -7.61 31.94 14.37
N TYR A 218 -7.83 31.79 13.06
CA TYR A 218 -8.78 32.62 12.31
C TYR A 218 -10.19 32.53 12.89
N TRP A 219 -10.70 31.32 13.15
CA TRP A 219 -12.04 31.13 13.71
C TRP A 219 -12.13 31.65 15.14
N HIS A 220 -11.12 31.42 15.99
CA HIS A 220 -11.09 31.99 17.34
C HIS A 220 -11.15 33.52 17.33
N LYS A 221 -10.41 34.18 16.44
CA LYS A 221 -10.38 35.64 16.35
C LYS A 221 -11.67 36.22 15.78
N ASN A 222 -12.27 35.55 14.81
CA ASN A 222 -13.42 36.07 14.05
C ASN A 222 -14.78 35.51 14.49
N ARG A 223 -14.85 34.73 15.58
CA ARG A 223 -16.10 34.10 16.06
C ARG A 223 -17.27 35.08 16.25
N ASN A 224 -16.98 36.32 16.65
CA ASN A 224 -17.98 37.35 16.95
C ASN A 224 -18.17 38.37 15.82
N VAL A 225 -17.45 38.20 14.70
CA VAL A 225 -17.55 39.11 13.55
C VAL A 225 -18.80 38.72 12.76
N SER A 226 -19.69 39.68 12.48
CA SER A 226 -20.86 39.45 11.64
C SER A 226 -20.45 39.08 10.22
N THR A 227 -21.16 38.12 9.61
CA THR A 227 -20.92 37.68 8.24
C THR A 227 -22.24 37.40 7.54
N ASP A 228 -22.33 37.79 6.27
CA ASP A 228 -23.47 37.50 5.40
C ASP A 228 -23.34 36.12 4.72
N SER A 229 -22.19 35.45 4.88
CA SER A 229 -21.93 34.13 4.32
C SER A 229 -22.60 33.06 5.16
N LYS A 230 -23.61 32.38 4.58
CA LYS A 230 -24.26 31.22 5.21
C LYS A 230 -23.26 30.13 5.57
N SER A 231 -22.28 29.87 4.71
CA SER A 231 -21.22 28.88 4.96
C SER A 231 -20.33 29.27 6.13
N GLU A 232 -19.98 30.56 6.25
CA GLU A 232 -19.17 31.04 7.37
C GLU A 232 -19.96 31.00 8.69
N THR A 233 -21.25 31.31 8.67
CA THR A 233 -22.14 31.18 9.82
C THR A 233 -22.22 29.73 10.31
N ILE A 234 -22.40 28.76 9.41
CA ILE A 234 -22.42 27.33 9.76
C ILE A 234 -21.07 26.91 10.36
N MET A 235 -19.94 27.34 9.76
CA MET A 235 -18.62 27.00 10.26
C MET A 235 -18.33 27.62 11.63
N LYS A 236 -18.79 28.84 11.91
CA LYS A 236 -18.71 29.46 13.25
C LYS A 236 -19.51 28.67 14.28
N GLN A 237 -20.75 28.29 13.95
CA GLN A 237 -21.59 27.47 14.83
C GLN A 237 -20.95 26.12 15.13
N LEU A 238 -20.39 25.45 14.12
CA LEU A 238 -19.68 24.19 14.27
C LEU A 238 -18.42 24.36 15.14
N PHE A 239 -17.65 25.41 14.91
CA PHE A 239 -16.45 25.72 15.68
C PHE A 239 -16.76 25.98 17.16
N GLU A 240 -17.79 26.77 17.47
CA GLU A 240 -18.24 27.02 18.84
C GLU A 240 -18.77 25.75 19.51
N LEU A 241 -19.55 24.92 18.78
CA LEU A 241 -19.98 23.62 19.27
C LEU A 241 -18.77 22.75 19.63
N CYS A 242 -17.82 22.56 18.73
CA CYS A 242 -16.66 21.71 18.99
C CYS A 242 -15.72 22.30 20.07
N SER A 243 -15.65 23.63 20.20
CA SER A 243 -14.93 24.30 21.30
C SER A 243 -15.61 24.07 22.66
N SER A 244 -16.94 24.06 22.69
CA SER A 244 -17.72 23.81 23.91
C SER A 244 -17.58 22.37 24.44
N ILE A 245 -17.24 21.41 23.57
CA ILE A 245 -16.95 20.02 23.93
C ILE A 245 -15.63 19.92 24.73
N LYS A 246 -14.70 20.86 24.55
CA LYS A 246 -13.43 20.89 25.27
C LYS A 246 -13.52 21.52 26.67
N ASN A 247 -14.65 22.13 27.03
CA ASN A 247 -14.81 22.81 28.33
C ASN A 247 -15.06 21.78 29.47
N PRO A 248 -14.19 21.70 30.49
CA PRO A 248 -14.31 20.74 31.58
C PRO A 248 -15.58 20.92 32.46
N GLU A 249 -16.19 22.09 32.51
CA GLU A 249 -17.40 22.34 33.33
C GLU A 249 -18.68 21.72 32.74
N ASN A 250 -18.75 21.55 31.42
CA ASN A 250 -19.90 20.93 30.74
C ASN A 250 -19.79 19.40 30.66
N LYS A 251 -18.69 18.83 31.16
CA LYS A 251 -18.30 17.44 30.94
C LYS A 251 -19.30 16.44 31.53
N ALA A 252 -19.97 16.74 32.64
CA ALA A 252 -20.91 15.80 33.28
C ALA A 252 -22.19 15.57 32.47
N ASN A 253 -22.88 16.65 32.06
CA ASN A 253 -24.10 16.58 31.24
C ASN A 253 -23.79 16.11 29.82
N GLN A 254 -22.63 16.50 29.27
CA GLN A 254 -22.15 16.02 27.97
C GLN A 254 -21.78 14.53 28.00
N ASN A 255 -21.18 14.03 29.08
CA ASN A 255 -20.91 12.60 29.24
C ASN A 255 -22.21 11.78 29.29
N GLU A 256 -23.33 12.36 29.74
CA GLU A 256 -24.62 11.65 29.71
C GLU A 256 -25.25 11.58 28.33
N ALA A 257 -25.26 12.68 27.58
CA ALA A 257 -25.66 12.67 26.18
C ALA A 257 -24.77 11.73 25.35
N LEU A 258 -23.45 11.85 25.53
CA LEU A 258 -22.46 11.00 24.85
C LEU A 258 -22.69 9.52 25.11
N HIS A 259 -22.86 9.10 26.38
CA HIS A 259 -23.09 7.69 26.68
C HIS A 259 -24.41 7.18 26.08
N ARG A 260 -25.46 8.02 26.05
CA ARG A 260 -26.75 7.68 25.43
C ARG A 260 -26.61 7.48 23.92
N ASP A 261 -25.92 8.41 23.25
CA ASP A 261 -25.70 8.36 21.81
C ASP A 261 -24.81 7.17 21.42
N LEU A 262 -23.74 6.92 22.19
CA LEU A 262 -22.88 5.74 22.00
C LEU A 262 -23.67 4.43 22.17
N LEU A 263 -24.51 4.30 23.20
CA LEU A 263 -25.37 3.12 23.37
C LEU A 263 -26.35 2.97 22.21
N ALA A 264 -26.95 4.06 21.73
CA ALA A 264 -27.85 4.03 20.58
C ALA A 264 -27.11 3.60 19.29
N ASP A 265 -25.88 4.05 19.10
CA ASP A 265 -25.04 3.68 17.96
C ASP A 265 -24.57 2.23 18.03
N ILE A 266 -24.14 1.75 19.19
CA ILE A 266 -23.82 0.33 19.41
C ILE A 266 -25.04 -0.55 19.08
N ASN A 267 -26.23 -0.17 19.57
CA ASN A 267 -27.47 -0.89 19.28
C ASN A 267 -27.85 -0.89 17.80
N LYS A 268 -27.51 0.16 17.03
CA LYS A 268 -27.72 0.15 15.56
C LYS A 268 -26.82 -0.88 14.89
N VAL A 269 -25.59 -1.05 15.38
CA VAL A 269 -24.61 -1.97 14.79
C VAL A 269 -24.96 -3.42 15.09
N GLY A 270 -25.28 -3.73 16.34
CA GLY A 270 -25.67 -5.07 16.77
C GLY A 270 -25.20 -5.36 18.20
N SER A 271 -25.53 -6.55 18.70
CA SER A 271 -25.15 -6.99 20.04
C SER A 271 -23.64 -6.90 20.27
N TRP A 272 -23.23 -6.28 21.37
CA TRP A 272 -21.84 -6.20 21.81
C TRP A 272 -21.67 -7.03 23.09
N PRO A 273 -20.75 -8.02 23.14
CA PRO A 273 -20.69 -9.01 24.22
C PRO A 273 -20.60 -8.42 25.62
N MET A 274 -19.97 -7.26 25.77
CA MET A 274 -19.76 -6.61 27.07
C MET A 274 -21.03 -5.95 27.64
N ILE A 275 -22.06 -5.72 26.82
CA ILE A 275 -23.30 -5.02 27.22
C ILE A 275 -24.58 -5.79 26.89
N ASP A 276 -24.51 -6.91 26.16
CA ASP A 276 -25.68 -7.73 25.86
C ASP A 276 -25.61 -9.02 26.68
N PRO A 277 -26.39 -9.15 27.77
CA PRO A 277 -26.39 -10.36 28.60
C PRO A 277 -26.93 -11.59 27.86
N ASN A 278 -27.60 -11.39 26.72
CA ASN A 278 -28.10 -12.46 25.86
C ASN A 278 -27.20 -12.69 24.64
N PHE A 279 -25.96 -12.15 24.65
CA PHE A 279 -25.04 -12.32 23.54
C PHE A 279 -24.79 -13.81 23.26
N ASN A 280 -25.00 -14.21 22.01
CA ASN A 280 -24.75 -15.56 21.55
C ASN A 280 -23.66 -15.55 20.47
N GLY A 281 -22.45 -15.95 20.86
CA GLY A 281 -21.30 -15.99 19.95
C GLY A 281 -21.49 -16.91 18.74
N THR A 282 -22.31 -17.95 18.83
CA THR A 282 -22.59 -18.85 17.69
C THR A 282 -23.48 -18.20 16.63
N LYS A 283 -24.27 -17.19 17.01
CA LYS A 283 -25.11 -16.40 16.10
C LYS A 283 -24.42 -15.11 15.65
N PHE A 284 -23.22 -14.82 16.17
CA PHE A 284 -22.50 -13.61 15.84
C PHE A 284 -21.88 -13.70 14.45
N ASN A 285 -22.25 -12.77 13.59
CA ASN A 285 -21.72 -12.66 12.24
C ASN A 285 -20.88 -11.39 12.11
N VAL A 286 -19.56 -11.55 12.14
CA VAL A 286 -18.59 -10.45 12.04
C VAL A 286 -18.80 -9.62 10.77
N SER A 287 -19.04 -10.27 9.62
CA SER A 287 -19.29 -9.55 8.36
C SER A 287 -20.53 -8.65 8.47
N GLN A 288 -21.64 -9.16 9.00
CA GLN A 288 -22.86 -8.37 9.18
C GLN A 288 -22.68 -7.22 10.18
N TYR A 289 -21.87 -7.43 11.22
CA TYR A 289 -21.54 -6.39 12.20
C TYR A 289 -20.73 -5.26 11.54
N LEU A 290 -19.68 -5.60 10.79
CA LEU A 290 -18.87 -4.63 10.03
C LEU A 290 -19.69 -3.89 8.97
N GLU A 291 -20.59 -4.58 8.26
CA GLU A 291 -21.53 -3.96 7.32
C GLU A 291 -22.42 -2.93 8.01
N ASN A 292 -22.90 -3.22 9.23
CA ASN A 292 -23.72 -2.30 9.98
C ASN A 292 -22.91 -1.09 10.48
N MET A 293 -21.65 -1.28 10.88
CA MET A 293 -20.74 -0.17 11.20
C MET A 293 -20.54 0.74 9.98
N ALA A 294 -20.30 0.15 8.81
CA ALA A 294 -20.12 0.87 7.56
C ALA A 294 -21.42 1.59 7.13
N GLY A 295 -22.54 0.89 7.06
CA GLY A 295 -23.77 1.41 6.48
C GLY A 295 -24.64 2.25 7.41
N LYS A 296 -24.71 1.91 8.70
CA LYS A 296 -25.59 2.62 9.65
C LYS A 296 -24.87 3.76 10.36
N LEU A 297 -23.56 3.64 10.56
CA LEU A 297 -22.75 4.64 11.25
C LEU A 297 -21.76 5.38 10.34
N ASN A 298 -21.63 4.98 9.07
CA ASN A 298 -20.62 5.54 8.15
C ASN A 298 -19.19 5.43 8.69
N MET A 299 -18.90 4.36 9.43
CA MET A 299 -17.56 4.11 9.93
C MET A 299 -16.68 3.58 8.81
N ILE A 300 -15.48 4.15 8.70
CA ILE A 300 -14.45 3.72 7.74
C ILE A 300 -13.28 3.03 8.44
N LYS A 301 -13.26 3.02 9.77
CA LYS A 301 -12.25 2.42 10.65
C LYS A 301 -12.89 1.28 11.42
N PHE A 302 -12.32 0.08 11.32
CA PHE A 302 -12.89 -1.13 11.90
C PHE A 302 -11.96 -1.79 12.94
N GLY A 303 -10.90 -1.11 13.34
CA GLY A 303 -9.97 -1.60 14.35
C GLY A 303 -8.96 -2.63 13.84
N LEU A 304 -9.29 -3.36 12.77
CA LEU A 304 -8.35 -4.24 12.05
C LEU A 304 -7.81 -3.62 10.77
N PHE A 305 -8.73 -3.02 10.03
CA PHE A 305 -8.46 -2.35 8.78
C PHE A 305 -9.32 -1.09 8.72
N LYS A 306 -8.95 -0.20 7.81
CA LYS A 306 -9.74 0.97 7.45
C LYS A 306 -9.81 1.09 5.94
N PHE A 307 -10.88 1.71 5.46
CA PHE A 307 -10.91 2.21 4.10
C PHE A 307 -10.21 3.57 4.07
N ASP A 308 -9.13 3.65 3.31
CA ASP A 308 -8.46 4.92 2.99
C ASP A 308 -8.99 5.43 1.65
N PHE A 309 -9.36 6.71 1.65
CA PHE A 309 -9.89 7.43 0.50
C PHE A 309 -9.06 8.69 0.18
N SER A 310 -7.97 8.94 0.91
CA SER A 310 -7.23 10.20 0.89
C SER A 310 -6.34 10.40 -0.34
N ARG A 311 -5.88 9.30 -0.95
CA ARG A 311 -5.02 9.34 -2.16
C ARG A 311 -5.46 8.33 -3.23
N TYR A 312 -5.92 7.15 -2.82
CA TYR A 312 -6.56 6.11 -3.63
C TYR A 312 -7.56 5.36 -2.76
N PHE A 313 -8.62 4.79 -3.34
CA PHE A 313 -9.50 3.85 -2.62
C PHE A 313 -8.71 2.57 -2.28
N GLY A 314 -8.58 2.24 -1.00
CA GLY A 314 -7.87 1.04 -0.57
C GLY A 314 -8.23 0.57 0.83
N ILE A 315 -8.13 -0.73 1.05
CA ILE A 315 -8.20 -1.33 2.39
C ILE A 315 -6.78 -1.32 2.94
N VAL A 316 -6.58 -0.62 4.04
CA VAL A 316 -5.27 -0.49 4.69
C VAL A 316 -5.38 -0.84 6.17
N TYR A 317 -4.25 -1.10 6.80
CA TYR A 317 -4.20 -1.35 8.23
C TYR A 317 -4.67 -0.13 9.04
N ASP A 318 -5.49 -0.37 10.07
CA ASP A 318 -5.99 0.69 10.95
C ASP A 318 -4.99 1.02 12.05
N LYS A 319 -3.83 1.57 11.67
CA LYS A 319 -2.69 1.83 12.58
C LYS A 319 -3.06 2.55 13.89
N GLU A 320 -4.07 3.41 13.84
CA GLU A 320 -4.55 4.20 14.97
C GLU A 320 -5.28 3.36 16.02
N ALA A 321 -5.82 2.20 15.65
CA ALA A 321 -6.49 1.28 16.57
C ALA A 321 -5.53 0.50 17.49
N TYR A 322 -4.25 0.44 17.12
CA TYR A 322 -3.22 -0.36 17.78
C TYR A 322 -2.23 0.49 18.58
N ILE A 323 -1.83 1.64 18.02
CA ILE A 323 -0.87 2.54 18.64
C ILE A 323 -1.60 3.51 19.57
N LEU A 324 -1.97 3.01 20.75
CA LEU A 324 -2.65 3.79 21.79
C LEU A 324 -1.69 4.12 22.94
N SER A 325 -1.66 5.38 23.36
CA SER A 325 -0.96 5.80 24.57
C SER A 325 -1.58 5.16 25.81
N ASN A 326 -0.79 4.92 26.87
CA ASN A 326 -1.32 4.42 28.14
C ASN A 326 -2.44 5.30 28.70
N LYS A 327 -2.33 6.63 28.52
CA LYS A 327 -3.38 7.57 28.92
C LYS A 327 -4.69 7.28 28.19
N THR A 328 -4.63 7.13 26.87
CA THR A 328 -5.81 6.84 26.04
C THR A 328 -6.44 5.50 26.40
N LYS A 329 -5.63 4.47 26.70
CA LYS A 329 -6.14 3.16 27.15
C LYS A 329 -6.94 3.28 28.45
N GLN A 330 -6.43 4.06 29.41
CA GLN A 330 -7.14 4.32 30.68
C GLN A 330 -8.43 5.13 30.47
N GLU A 331 -8.42 6.12 29.58
CA GLU A 331 -9.63 6.88 29.22
C GLU A 331 -10.70 6.00 28.59
N ILE A 332 -10.31 5.08 27.69
CA ILE A 332 -11.22 4.10 27.07
C ILE A 332 -11.78 3.15 28.13
N LEU A 333 -10.94 2.61 29.02
CA LEU A 333 -11.39 1.72 30.10
C LEU A 333 -12.46 2.40 30.98
N GLN A 334 -12.24 3.67 31.35
CA GLN A 334 -13.21 4.43 32.13
C GLN A 334 -14.51 4.69 31.35
N LEU A 335 -14.42 4.99 30.05
CA LEU A 335 -15.59 5.13 29.20
C LEU A 335 -16.42 3.85 29.12
N VAL A 336 -15.77 2.69 28.91
CA VAL A 336 -16.43 1.38 28.85
C VAL A 336 -17.10 1.03 30.19
N LYS A 337 -16.42 1.22 31.31
CA LYS A 337 -17.02 1.05 32.65
C LYS A 337 -18.29 1.90 32.83
N ASN A 338 -18.23 3.17 32.43
CA ASN A 338 -19.39 4.06 32.53
C ASN A 338 -20.53 3.68 31.58
N LEU A 339 -20.24 3.17 30.38
CA LEU A 339 -21.25 2.68 29.44
C LEU A 339 -21.98 1.46 30.00
N ILE A 340 -21.25 0.50 30.58
CA ILE A 340 -21.83 -0.72 31.17
C ILE A 340 -22.72 -0.39 32.38
N ILE A 341 -22.26 0.52 33.25
CA ILE A 341 -23.08 1.00 34.38
C ILE A 341 -24.40 1.62 33.85
N LYS A 342 -24.33 2.41 32.78
CA LYS A 342 -25.52 3.07 32.21
C LYS A 342 -26.42 2.15 31.38
N SER A 343 -25.88 1.06 30.81
CA SER A 343 -26.69 0.04 30.13
C SER A 343 -27.51 -0.81 31.11
N LYS A 344 -27.30 -0.62 32.43
CA LYS A 344 -27.98 -1.34 33.53
C LYS A 344 -27.70 -2.84 33.53
N VAL A 345 -26.62 -3.27 32.88
CA VAL A 345 -26.17 -4.66 32.88
C VAL A 345 -25.35 -4.88 34.14
N GLN A 346 -25.67 -5.92 34.91
CA GLN A 346 -24.85 -6.30 36.05
C GLN A 346 -23.67 -7.13 35.56
N VAL A 347 -22.50 -6.50 35.46
CA VAL A 347 -21.22 -7.15 35.11
C VAL A 347 -20.22 -6.88 36.25
N ASP A 348 -19.47 -7.91 36.66
CA ASP A 348 -18.39 -7.75 37.64
C ASP A 348 -17.31 -6.82 37.05
N PRO A 349 -16.92 -5.72 37.74
CA PRO A 349 -15.83 -4.86 37.32
C PRO A 349 -14.53 -5.60 36.97
N LYS A 350 -14.24 -6.73 37.62
CA LYS A 350 -13.07 -7.56 37.31
C LYS A 350 -13.16 -8.22 35.94
N THR A 351 -14.35 -8.63 35.51
CA THR A 351 -14.59 -9.15 34.16
C THR A 351 -14.27 -8.09 33.11
N ILE A 352 -14.72 -6.85 33.32
CA ILE A 352 -14.45 -5.73 32.41
C ILE A 352 -12.95 -5.46 32.28
N GLU A 353 -12.22 -5.47 33.40
CA GLU A 353 -10.77 -5.27 33.39
C GLU A 353 -10.04 -6.41 32.68
N THR A 354 -10.52 -7.65 32.84
CA THR A 354 -9.96 -8.82 32.16
C THR A 354 -10.21 -8.75 30.65
N ASP A 355 -11.45 -8.49 30.22
CA ASP A 355 -11.81 -8.38 28.80
C ASP A 355 -11.02 -7.24 28.12
N MET A 356 -10.85 -6.11 28.80
CA MET A 356 -10.07 -4.99 28.28
C MET A 356 -8.57 -5.31 28.20
N LYS A 357 -8.05 -6.14 29.11
CA LYS A 357 -6.68 -6.66 29.04
C LYS A 357 -6.52 -7.59 27.84
N ASP A 358 -7.46 -8.49 27.59
CA ASP A 358 -7.44 -9.40 26.44
C ASP A 358 -7.47 -8.63 25.12
N VAL A 359 -8.26 -7.54 25.04
CA VAL A 359 -8.27 -6.62 23.90
C VAL A 359 -6.90 -5.96 23.70
N ASP A 360 -6.25 -5.53 24.78
CA ASP A 360 -4.91 -4.93 24.70
C ASP A 360 -3.82 -5.94 24.31
N GLU A 361 -3.89 -7.18 24.78
CA GLU A 361 -3.01 -8.27 24.35
C GLU A 361 -3.20 -8.60 22.85
N LEU A 362 -4.45 -8.62 22.38
CA LEU A 362 -4.76 -8.78 20.96
C LEU A 362 -4.15 -7.64 20.12
N ARG A 363 -4.27 -6.38 20.59
CA ARG A 363 -3.68 -5.22 19.91
C ARG A 363 -2.16 -5.33 19.81
N GLN A 364 -1.48 -5.79 20.87
CA GLN A 364 -0.03 -5.99 20.86
C GLN A 364 0.39 -7.03 19.82
N LYS A 365 -0.28 -8.18 19.78
CA LYS A 365 -0.04 -9.21 18.76
C LYS A 365 -0.26 -8.68 17.35
N LEU A 366 -1.32 -7.90 17.14
CA LEU A 366 -1.60 -7.31 15.84
C LEU A 366 -0.58 -6.23 15.43
N GLN A 367 0.02 -5.53 16.40
CA GLN A 367 1.10 -4.58 16.15
C GLN A 367 2.39 -5.29 15.74
N GLU A 368 2.70 -6.44 16.34
CA GLU A 368 3.87 -7.26 15.97
C GLU A 368 3.77 -7.75 14.50
N LEU A 369 2.56 -8.03 14.03
CA LEU A 369 2.30 -8.40 12.63
C LEU A 369 2.48 -7.25 11.62
N GLU A 370 2.57 -5.98 12.06
CA GLU A 370 2.88 -4.83 11.16
C GLU A 370 4.31 -4.94 10.59
N HIS A 371 5.18 -5.76 11.20
CA HIS A 371 6.56 -5.98 10.77
C HIS A 371 6.77 -7.21 9.87
N GLU A 372 5.73 -8.00 9.60
CA GLU A 372 5.79 -9.08 8.60
C GLU A 372 5.57 -8.51 7.19
N GLU A 373 6.21 -9.11 6.17
CA GLU A 373 6.01 -8.74 4.77
C GLU A 373 4.54 -8.93 4.40
N MET A 374 3.78 -7.83 4.33
CA MET A 374 2.39 -7.88 3.89
C MET A 374 2.32 -8.37 2.44
N ALA A 375 1.51 -9.41 2.20
CA ALA A 375 1.21 -9.88 0.86
C ALA A 375 0.70 -8.71 -0.01
N GLN A 376 1.43 -8.42 -1.10
CA GLN A 376 0.99 -7.42 -2.07
C GLN A 376 0.06 -8.08 -3.09
N PHE A 377 -1.24 -7.83 -2.96
CA PHE A 377 -2.23 -8.26 -3.94
C PHE A 377 -2.19 -7.36 -5.17
N ARG A 378 -2.19 -7.95 -6.37
CA ARG A 378 -2.14 -7.22 -7.64
C ARG A 378 -3.53 -6.76 -8.08
N THR A 379 -4.56 -7.51 -7.70
CA THR A 379 -5.97 -7.18 -7.98
C THR A 379 -6.86 -7.35 -6.75
N PHE A 380 -8.06 -6.77 -6.78
CA PHE A 380 -9.06 -6.95 -5.72
C PHE A 380 -9.59 -8.39 -5.68
N ASP A 381 -9.64 -9.07 -6.83
CA ASP A 381 -10.05 -10.47 -6.90
C ASP A 381 -9.04 -11.39 -6.21
N ASP A 382 -7.73 -11.13 -6.37
CA ASP A 382 -6.66 -11.85 -5.64
C ASP A 382 -6.80 -11.68 -4.11
N PHE A 383 -7.15 -10.47 -3.68
CA PHE A 383 -7.39 -10.18 -2.26
C PHE A 383 -8.65 -10.90 -1.76
N LEU A 384 -9.72 -10.95 -2.55
CA LEU A 384 -10.97 -11.62 -2.17
C LEU A 384 -10.81 -13.14 -2.11
N SER A 385 -10.03 -13.75 -3.01
CA SER A 385 -9.81 -15.21 -3.01
C SER A 385 -9.10 -15.68 -1.76
N GLU A 386 -8.16 -14.90 -1.23
CA GLU A 386 -7.42 -15.22 0.00
C GLU A 386 -8.22 -14.88 1.28
N ASN A 387 -9.17 -13.93 1.22
CA ASN A 387 -9.96 -13.51 2.39
C ASN A 387 -11.30 -14.23 2.56
N ARG A 388 -11.82 -14.94 1.55
CA ARG A 388 -13.05 -15.72 1.72
C ARG A 388 -12.74 -16.98 2.53
N PRO A 389 -13.50 -17.29 3.61
CA PRO A 389 -14.86 -16.81 3.90
C PRO A 389 -14.98 -15.80 5.07
N LEU A 390 -13.89 -15.22 5.56
CA LEU A 390 -13.88 -14.57 6.88
C LEU A 390 -14.56 -13.19 6.91
N ILE A 391 -14.36 -12.35 5.88
CA ILE A 391 -14.93 -10.98 5.81
C ILE A 391 -15.44 -10.66 4.40
N ASN A 392 -16.69 -10.18 4.30
CA ASN A 392 -17.30 -9.77 3.03
C ASN A 392 -16.99 -8.31 2.66
N PHE A 393 -15.75 -8.07 2.20
CA PHE A 393 -15.29 -6.73 1.82
C PHE A 393 -16.09 -6.10 0.66
N GLU A 394 -16.58 -6.91 -0.28
CA GLU A 394 -17.36 -6.44 -1.43
C GLU A 394 -18.66 -5.75 -1.00
N LYS A 395 -19.37 -6.34 -0.03
CA LYS A 395 -20.62 -5.78 0.48
C LYS A 395 -20.40 -4.55 1.36
N ASN A 396 -19.33 -4.55 2.16
CA ASN A 396 -18.92 -3.38 2.95
C ASN A 396 -18.62 -2.18 2.04
N ASP A 397 -17.87 -2.41 0.97
CA ASP A 397 -17.50 -1.38 0.02
C ASP A 397 -18.71 -0.78 -0.73
N LYS A 398 -19.58 -1.64 -1.28
CA LYS A 398 -20.84 -1.20 -1.91
C LYS A 398 -21.71 -0.38 -0.96
N THR A 399 -21.73 -0.74 0.32
CA THR A 399 -22.50 -0.03 1.34
C THR A 399 -21.94 1.37 1.61
N LEU A 400 -20.61 1.54 1.63
CA LEU A 400 -19.98 2.85 1.78
C LEU A 400 -20.14 3.75 0.54
N HIS A 401 -20.13 3.16 -0.66
CA HIS A 401 -20.36 3.89 -1.91
C HIS A 401 -21.81 4.36 -2.08
N THR A 402 -22.76 3.63 -1.49
CA THR A 402 -24.20 3.97 -1.54
C THR A 402 -24.62 4.88 -0.38
N SER A 403 -23.85 4.93 0.71
CA SER A 403 -24.07 5.88 1.79
C SER A 403 -23.52 7.27 1.43
N LYS A 404 -24.00 8.33 2.10
CA LYS A 404 -23.55 9.73 1.88
C LYS A 404 -22.08 9.99 2.29
N ALA A 405 -21.28 8.94 2.54
CA ALA A 405 -19.89 9.02 2.96
C ALA A 405 -18.98 9.68 1.91
N SER A 406 -19.35 9.63 0.63
CA SER A 406 -18.62 10.26 -0.49
C SER A 406 -18.52 11.79 -0.37
N THR A 407 -19.34 12.42 0.48
CA THR A 407 -19.40 13.89 0.64
C THR A 407 -18.51 14.45 1.74
N SER A 408 -17.78 13.62 2.51
CA SER A 408 -16.96 14.11 3.65
C SER A 408 -15.47 13.86 3.54
N LEU A 409 -14.97 13.78 2.31
CA LEU A 409 -13.58 13.46 2.04
C LEU A 409 -12.70 14.72 2.17
N GLY A 410 -12.36 15.02 3.41
CA GLY A 410 -11.44 16.10 3.80
C GLY A 410 -11.55 16.54 5.25
N GLU A 411 -12.25 15.81 6.12
CA GLU A 411 -12.63 16.33 7.44
C GLU A 411 -11.77 15.79 8.60
N ASP A 412 -11.42 16.71 9.49
CA ASP A 412 -10.58 16.55 10.68
C ASP A 412 -11.12 15.47 11.65
N PRO A 413 -10.27 14.68 12.35
CA PRO A 413 -10.70 13.83 13.47
C PRO A 413 -11.49 14.57 14.58
N GLU A 414 -11.33 15.88 14.80
CA GLU A 414 -12.20 16.64 15.71
C GLU A 414 -13.62 16.87 15.14
N MET A 415 -13.75 16.94 13.81
CA MET A 415 -15.04 17.11 13.13
C MET A 415 -15.84 15.80 13.08
N HIS A 416 -15.15 14.65 13.18
CA HIS A 416 -15.78 13.35 13.38
C HIS A 416 -16.58 13.25 14.70
N LEU A 417 -16.11 13.87 15.78
CA LEU A 417 -16.86 13.94 17.04
C LEU A 417 -18.16 14.77 16.90
N CYS A 418 -18.10 15.86 16.11
CA CYS A 418 -19.26 16.72 15.86
C CYS A 418 -20.30 16.11 14.89
N LYS A 419 -19.96 15.05 14.13
CA LYS A 419 -20.91 14.29 13.29
C LYS A 419 -21.79 13.31 14.05
N SER A 420 -21.36 12.86 15.22
CA SER A 420 -22.13 11.94 16.08
C SER A 420 -23.41 12.62 16.61
N THR A 421 -23.44 13.95 16.67
CA THR A 421 -24.65 14.70 17.03
C THR A 421 -25.54 14.89 15.79
N ARG A 422 -26.69 14.22 15.81
CA ARG A 422 -27.68 14.19 14.72
C ARG A 422 -28.19 15.62 14.40
N PHE A 423 -27.64 16.27 13.38
CA PHE A 423 -28.18 17.53 12.87
C PHE A 423 -29.56 17.28 12.23
N ARG A 424 -30.61 17.79 12.89
CA ARG A 424 -31.94 17.95 12.30
C ARG A 424 -32.09 19.44 11.98
N LEU A 425 -31.75 19.82 10.76
CA LEU A 425 -32.05 21.17 10.24
C LEU A 425 -33.54 21.20 9.90
N GLN A 426 -34.29 22.12 10.50
CA GLN A 426 -35.63 22.53 10.07
C GLN A 426 -35.52 23.44 8.85
#